data_AF-A0A7W0HYN8-F1
#
_entry.id   AF-A0A7W0HYN8-F1
#
_cell.length_a   1.000
_cell.length_b   1.000
_cell.length_c   1.000
_cell.angle_alpha   90.00
_cell.angle_beta   90.00
_cell.angle_gamma   90.00
#
_symmetry.space_group_name_H-M   'P 1'
#
loop_
_entity.id
_entity.type
_entity.pdbx_description
1 polymer ?
#
loop_
_entity_poly.entity_id
_entity_poly.type
_entity_poly.pdbx_seq_one_letter_code
_entity_poly.pdbx_strand_id
1 'polypeptide(L)'
;MKALDDEGEDAEARERKRRYAGDLTATSIYRAFKGDWHSGGRFYGGWWMSFPRALRPYITINGEPVVELDYKTLHPELLYQRLGRPLLFDPYLVPPYLGTEMRDLGKRTFNRLLNRASPDPAKRLKMRAAKGDLAVLGKKDTFSGYLASFIARLPDVEPWFGTGEGIRLQREDSELALSVMEEMEGLGVPILPIHDSFIVAHKHEEQLRLAMLDAFFTRYGDVPLIEPKGPPDQPVSGAPRVHN
;
A
#
# COMPACT_ATOMS: atom_id res chain seq x y z
N MET A 1 21.18 -7.58 -1.62
CA MET A 1 20.42 -6.56 -0.88
C MET A 1 18.98 -7.02 -0.81
N LYS A 2 18.50 -7.48 0.35
CA LYS A 2 17.17 -8.11 0.49
C LYS A 2 16.17 -7.00 0.82
N ALA A 3 15.20 -6.75 -0.06
CA ALA A 3 14.14 -5.77 0.16
C ALA A 3 13.38 -6.11 1.46
N LEU A 4 13.27 -5.13 2.36
CA LEU A 4 12.72 -5.26 3.71
C LEU A 4 11.21 -4.97 3.79
N ASP A 5 10.48 -5.00 2.68
CA ASP A 5 9.08 -4.54 2.63
C ASP A 5 8.03 -5.67 2.64
N ASP A 6 8.43 -6.92 2.88
CA ASP A 6 7.57 -8.12 2.69
C ASP A 6 6.90 -8.64 3.99
N GLU A 7 6.98 -7.90 5.12
CA GLU A 7 6.55 -8.39 6.45
C GLU A 7 5.03 -8.42 6.69
N GLY A 8 4.21 -8.05 5.70
CA GLY A 8 2.74 -8.08 5.79
C GLY A 8 2.03 -9.07 4.87
N GLU A 9 2.76 -9.77 3.98
CA GLU A 9 2.15 -10.68 3.00
C GLU A 9 1.90 -12.08 3.59
N ASP A 10 0.65 -12.56 3.50
CA ASP A 10 0.26 -13.94 3.81
C ASP A 10 1.03 -14.93 2.90
N ALA A 11 1.29 -16.15 3.38
CA ALA A 11 2.07 -17.16 2.67
C ALA A 11 1.56 -17.44 1.25
N GLU A 12 0.24 -17.36 1.08
CA GLU A 12 -0.45 -17.53 -0.20
C GLU A 12 -0.16 -16.38 -1.18
N ALA A 13 -0.01 -15.14 -0.68
CA ALA A 13 0.40 -14.00 -1.49
C ALA A 13 1.85 -14.14 -1.98
N ARG A 14 2.74 -14.65 -1.11
CA ARG A 14 4.14 -14.94 -1.46
C ARG A 14 4.27 -16.05 -2.51
N GLU A 15 3.43 -17.08 -2.41
CA GLU A 15 3.39 -18.17 -3.39
C GLU A 15 2.88 -17.70 -4.76
N ARG A 16 1.84 -16.86 -4.78
CA ARG A 16 1.36 -16.21 -6.02
C ARG A 16 2.42 -15.33 -6.67
N LYS A 17 3.17 -14.57 -5.86
CA LYS A 17 4.29 -13.72 -6.33
C LYS A 17 5.40 -14.54 -6.98
N ARG A 18 5.66 -15.76 -6.48
CA ARG A 18 6.63 -16.71 -7.08
C ARG A 18 6.14 -17.33 -8.37
N ARG A 19 4.82 -17.57 -8.50
CA ARG A 19 4.24 -18.27 -9.65
C ARG A 19 4.50 -17.56 -10.98
N TYR A 20 4.65 -16.24 -10.98
CA TYR A 20 4.90 -15.42 -12.17
C TYR A 20 6.28 -14.75 -12.18
N ALA A 21 7.16 -15.11 -11.24
CA ALA A 21 8.48 -14.52 -11.16
C ALA A 21 9.31 -14.87 -12.41
N GLY A 22 9.53 -13.89 -13.28
CA GLY A 22 10.30 -14.02 -14.52
C GLY A 22 9.46 -14.30 -15.78
N ASP A 23 8.15 -14.50 -15.65
CA ASP A 23 7.24 -14.59 -16.80
C ASP A 23 6.67 -13.20 -17.14
N LEU A 24 7.28 -12.53 -18.13
CA LEU A 24 6.85 -11.20 -18.58
C LEU A 24 5.59 -11.24 -19.47
N THR A 25 5.06 -12.43 -19.79
CA THR A 25 3.85 -12.58 -20.60
C THR A 25 2.57 -12.54 -19.76
N ALA A 26 2.69 -12.69 -18.44
CA ALA A 26 1.59 -12.66 -17.49
C ALA A 26 0.99 -11.24 -17.36
N THR A 27 0.03 -10.93 -18.23
CA THR A 27 -0.60 -9.60 -18.34
C THR A 27 -2.07 -9.61 -17.91
N SER A 28 -2.66 -10.79 -17.71
CA SER A 28 -4.01 -10.92 -17.17
C SER A 28 -4.02 -10.75 -15.66
N ILE A 29 -4.97 -9.97 -15.15
CA ILE A 29 -5.17 -9.76 -13.71
C ILE A 29 -6.50 -10.36 -13.23
N TYR A 30 -6.55 -10.74 -11.96
CA TYR A 30 -7.75 -11.27 -11.30
C TYR A 30 -7.84 -10.77 -9.86
N ARG A 31 -9.05 -10.75 -9.30
CA ARG A 31 -9.28 -10.41 -7.88
C ARG A 31 -9.21 -11.66 -7.02
N ALA A 32 -8.50 -11.60 -5.90
CA ALA A 32 -8.45 -12.70 -4.93
C ALA A 32 -9.19 -12.34 -3.65
N PHE A 33 -10.32 -13.00 -3.41
CA PHE A 33 -11.14 -12.88 -2.20
C PHE A 33 -10.75 -13.94 -1.16
N LYS A 34 -11.00 -13.68 0.13
CA LYS A 34 -10.63 -14.59 1.22
C LYS A 34 -11.83 -14.90 2.11
N GLY A 35 -12.32 -16.13 2.03
CA GLY A 35 -13.46 -16.62 2.81
C GLY A 35 -14.81 -16.17 2.29
N ASP A 36 -14.98 -14.87 2.04
CA ASP A 36 -16.21 -14.26 1.51
C ASP A 36 -15.93 -13.16 0.47
N TRP A 37 -16.99 -12.63 -0.15
CA TRP A 37 -16.92 -11.58 -1.17
C TRP A 37 -16.67 -10.17 -0.62
N HIS A 38 -16.60 -10.02 0.70
CA HIS A 38 -16.39 -8.75 1.39
C HIS A 38 -14.98 -8.62 1.98
N SER A 39 -14.15 -9.66 1.83
CA SER A 39 -12.82 -9.76 2.40
C SER A 39 -11.77 -10.02 1.30
N GLY A 40 -10.74 -9.18 1.25
CA GLY A 40 -9.73 -9.21 0.20
C GLY A 40 -10.25 -8.52 -1.06
N GLY A 41 -9.96 -9.06 -2.23
CA GLY A 41 -10.44 -8.55 -3.51
C GLY A 41 -9.42 -7.74 -4.29
N ARG A 42 -8.19 -7.57 -3.77
CA ARG A 42 -7.06 -6.97 -4.50
C ARG A 42 -6.78 -7.69 -5.81
N PHE A 43 -6.27 -6.94 -6.78
CA PHE A 43 -5.83 -7.46 -8.07
C PHE A 43 -4.46 -8.14 -7.96
N TYR A 44 -4.31 -9.27 -8.65
CA TYR A 44 -3.11 -10.10 -8.76
C TYR A 44 -2.95 -10.62 -10.19
N GLY A 45 -1.78 -11.20 -10.52
CA GLY A 45 -1.55 -11.92 -11.78
C GLY A 45 -0.62 -11.21 -12.76
N GLY A 46 -0.58 -9.87 -12.71
CA GLY A 46 0.33 -9.09 -13.54
C GLY A 46 1.79 -9.29 -13.13
N TRP A 47 2.68 -9.59 -14.09
CA TRP A 47 4.11 -9.82 -13.84
C TRP A 47 4.76 -8.65 -13.10
N TRP A 48 4.32 -7.41 -13.39
CA TRP A 48 4.82 -6.17 -12.79
C TRP A 48 4.58 -6.11 -11.27
N MET A 49 3.54 -6.78 -10.76
CA MET A 49 3.24 -6.85 -9.34
C MET A 49 4.30 -7.65 -8.57
N SER A 50 4.89 -8.66 -9.22
CA SER A 50 5.99 -9.46 -8.67
C SER A 50 7.36 -8.78 -8.81
N PHE A 51 7.45 -7.75 -9.66
CA PHE A 51 8.70 -7.06 -9.95
C PHE A 51 9.18 -6.24 -8.74
N PRO A 52 10.47 -6.34 -8.37
CA PRO A 52 11.02 -5.57 -7.26
C PRO A 52 10.76 -4.08 -7.45
N ARG A 53 10.36 -3.37 -6.38
CA ARG A 53 10.05 -1.94 -6.42
C ARG A 53 11.17 -1.11 -7.05
N ALA A 54 12.43 -1.43 -6.75
CA ALA A 54 13.60 -0.75 -7.30
C ALA A 54 13.77 -0.93 -8.82
N LEU A 55 13.16 -1.95 -9.41
CA LEU A 55 13.24 -2.23 -10.84
C LEU A 55 12.02 -1.73 -11.64
N ARG A 56 10.92 -1.38 -10.96
CA ARG A 56 9.70 -0.87 -11.62
C ARG A 56 9.92 0.43 -12.42
N PRO A 57 10.80 1.37 -12.02
CA PRO A 57 11.08 2.55 -12.83
C PRO A 57 11.68 2.26 -14.22
N TYR A 58 12.21 1.04 -14.43
CA TYR A 58 12.74 0.61 -15.73
C TYR A 58 11.70 -0.06 -16.63
N ILE A 59 10.47 -0.22 -16.16
CA ILE A 59 9.36 -0.65 -17.01
C ILE A 59 9.13 0.44 -18.06
N THR A 60 8.83 0.03 -19.29
CA THR A 60 8.37 0.95 -20.33
C THR A 60 6.99 0.53 -20.80
N ILE A 61 6.17 1.50 -21.19
CA ILE A 61 4.87 1.27 -21.80
C ILE A 61 4.93 1.90 -23.19
N ASN A 62 4.87 1.05 -24.23
CA ASN A 62 5.05 1.46 -25.62
C ASN A 62 6.37 2.23 -25.87
N GLY A 63 7.44 1.85 -25.17
CA GLY A 63 8.76 2.49 -25.26
C GLY A 63 8.93 3.77 -24.43
N GLU A 64 7.87 4.25 -23.78
CA GLU A 64 7.91 5.44 -22.92
C GLU A 64 8.32 5.08 -21.48
N PRO A 65 9.10 5.94 -20.80
CA PRO A 65 9.36 5.79 -19.37
C PRO A 65 8.05 5.91 -18.56
N VAL A 66 8.04 5.32 -17.38
CA VAL A 66 6.85 5.25 -16.52
C VAL A 66 7.03 6.04 -15.22
N VAL A 67 5.90 6.34 -14.59
CA VAL A 67 5.78 6.82 -13.21
C VAL A 67 4.79 5.92 -12.46
N GLU A 68 5.05 5.66 -11.18
CA GLU A 68 4.11 4.96 -10.29
C GLU A 68 3.48 5.98 -9.35
N LEU A 69 2.15 6.16 -9.37
CA LEU A 69 1.43 7.00 -8.39
C LEU A 69 0.76 6.14 -7.33
N ASP A 70 0.77 6.60 -6.08
CA ASP A 70 0.24 5.89 -4.90
C ASP A 70 -0.68 6.76 -4.06
N TYR A 71 -1.77 6.17 -3.55
CA TYR A 71 -2.53 6.79 -2.47
C TYR A 71 -1.71 6.78 -1.18
N LYS A 72 -1.33 7.96 -0.71
CA LYS A 72 -0.61 8.08 0.55
C LYS A 72 -1.54 7.67 1.68
N THR A 73 -1.08 6.74 2.54
CA THR A 73 -1.78 6.36 3.77
C THR A 73 -3.23 5.89 3.58
N LEU A 74 -3.53 5.15 2.49
CA LEU A 74 -4.91 4.80 2.12
C LEU A 74 -5.73 4.15 3.25
N HIS A 75 -5.24 3.09 3.91
CA HIS A 75 -6.01 2.41 4.96
C HIS A 75 -6.38 3.31 6.16
N PRO A 76 -5.44 4.09 6.75
CA PRO A 76 -5.80 5.14 7.69
C PRO A 76 -6.84 6.12 7.14
N GLU A 77 -6.69 6.59 5.91
CA GLU A 77 -7.61 7.52 5.27
C GLU A 77 -9.03 6.94 5.22
N LEU A 78 -9.19 5.72 4.71
CA LEU A 78 -10.48 5.03 4.65
C LEU A 78 -11.16 4.90 6.02
N LEU A 79 -10.39 4.64 7.09
CA LEU A 79 -10.94 4.55 8.45
C LEU A 79 -11.42 5.91 8.95
N TYR A 80 -10.72 6.99 8.62
CA TYR A 80 -11.14 8.36 8.93
C TYR A 80 -12.38 8.78 8.12
N GLN A 81 -12.45 8.39 6.85
CA GLN A 81 -13.65 8.60 6.02
C GLN A 81 -14.89 7.88 6.61
N ARG A 82 -14.73 6.65 7.11
CA ARG A 82 -15.81 5.94 7.83
C ARG A 82 -16.27 6.65 9.12
N LEU A 83 -15.41 7.47 9.72
CA LEU A 83 -15.75 8.31 10.86
C LEU A 83 -16.36 9.66 10.47
N GLY A 84 -16.40 9.99 9.17
CA GLY A 84 -16.84 11.29 8.67
C GLY A 84 -15.89 12.43 9.08
N ARG A 85 -14.58 12.15 9.19
CA ARG A 85 -13.56 13.12 9.61
C ARG A 85 -12.35 13.07 8.67
N PRO A 86 -11.73 14.22 8.35
CA PRO A 86 -10.49 14.22 7.57
C PRO A 86 -9.29 13.76 8.41
N LEU A 87 -8.33 13.07 7.78
CA LEU A 87 -7.05 12.73 8.39
C LEU A 87 -6.05 13.90 8.26
N LEU A 88 -5.87 14.66 9.33
CA LEU A 88 -5.07 15.91 9.31
C LEU A 88 -3.62 15.76 9.77
N PHE A 89 -3.14 14.53 9.98
CA PHE A 89 -1.80 14.26 10.49
C PHE A 89 -1.27 12.93 9.96
N ASP A 90 0.03 12.68 10.09
CA ASP A 90 0.60 11.39 9.71
C ASP A 90 0.27 10.31 10.74
N PRO A 91 -0.55 9.29 10.40
CA PRO A 91 -1.03 8.28 11.35
C PRO A 91 0.06 7.32 11.79
N TYR A 92 1.23 7.34 11.15
CA TYR A 92 2.36 6.46 11.47
C TYR A 92 3.41 7.14 12.37
N LEU A 93 3.28 8.44 12.64
CA LEU A 93 4.19 9.19 13.50
C LEU A 93 3.56 9.55 14.85
N VAL A 94 4.30 9.30 15.93
CA VAL A 94 3.82 9.54 17.31
C VAL A 94 4.91 10.24 18.11
N PRO A 95 4.78 11.53 18.48
CA PRO A 95 5.75 12.20 19.34
C PRO A 95 5.99 11.44 20.67
N PRO A 96 7.24 11.34 21.17
CA PRO A 96 8.48 11.93 20.64
C PRO A 96 9.15 11.09 19.53
N TYR A 97 8.55 9.98 19.12
CA TYR A 97 9.04 9.07 18.08
C TYR A 97 8.84 9.65 16.67
N LEU A 98 9.83 10.41 16.21
CA LEU A 98 9.81 11.12 14.93
C LEU A 98 10.93 10.64 13.99
N GLY A 99 10.80 10.97 12.71
CA GLY A 99 11.77 10.62 11.65
C GLY A 99 11.33 9.47 10.77
N THR A 100 12.04 9.29 9.65
CA THR A 100 11.68 8.34 8.58
C THR A 100 11.63 6.89 9.08
N GLU A 101 12.65 6.44 9.81
CA GLU A 101 12.68 5.06 10.32
C GLU A 101 11.56 4.79 11.34
N MET A 102 11.24 5.79 12.19
CA MET A 102 10.11 5.69 13.13
C MET A 102 8.76 5.64 12.41
N ARG A 103 8.61 6.41 11.32
CA ARG A 103 7.43 6.35 10.45
C ARG A 103 7.27 4.97 9.81
N ASP A 104 8.36 4.37 9.34
CA ASP A 104 8.34 3.03 8.76
C ASP A 104 8.01 1.96 9.81
N LEU A 105 8.52 2.09 11.04
CA LEU A 105 8.08 1.27 12.18
C LEU A 105 6.59 1.47 12.47
N GLY A 106 6.09 2.71 12.44
CA GLY A 106 4.67 3.04 12.64
C GLY A 106 3.78 2.41 11.58
N LYS A 107 4.16 2.48 10.31
CA LYS A 107 3.45 1.84 9.20
C LYS A 107 3.36 0.33 9.38
N ARG A 108 4.47 -0.32 9.74
CA ARG A 108 4.51 -1.76 10.03
C ARG A 108 3.65 -2.10 11.27
N THR A 109 3.72 -1.29 12.32
CA THR A 109 2.94 -1.47 13.55
C THR A 109 1.45 -1.35 13.29
N PHE A 110 1.03 -0.30 12.57
CA PHE A 110 -0.35 -0.08 12.15
C PHE A 110 -0.88 -1.27 11.35
N ASN A 111 -0.17 -1.69 10.30
CA ASN A 111 -0.59 -2.80 9.46
C ASN A 111 -0.69 -4.12 10.24
N ARG A 112 0.24 -4.38 11.16
CA ARG A 112 0.20 -5.57 12.02
C ARG A 112 -0.98 -5.52 13.00
N LEU A 113 -1.31 -4.34 13.54
CA LEU A 113 -2.46 -4.16 14.44
C LEU A 113 -3.78 -4.33 13.71
N LEU A 114 -3.85 -3.85 12.46
CA LEU A 114 -5.05 -3.86 11.65
C LEU A 114 -5.35 -5.25 11.06
N ASN A 115 -4.32 -6.00 10.64
CA ASN A 115 -4.49 -7.33 10.02
C ASN A 115 -4.57 -8.48 11.03
N ARG A 116 -4.06 -8.31 12.25
CA ARG A 116 -4.20 -9.35 13.29
C ARG A 116 -5.66 -9.42 13.75
N ALA A 117 -6.13 -10.64 14.02
CA ALA A 117 -7.41 -10.90 14.66
C ALA A 117 -7.18 -11.63 15.97
N SER A 118 -7.84 -11.20 17.04
CA SER A 118 -7.83 -11.89 18.33
C SER A 118 -9.22 -11.86 18.96
N PRO A 119 -9.81 -13.02 19.30
CA PRO A 119 -11.11 -13.07 19.95
C PRO A 119 -11.06 -12.61 21.42
N ASP A 120 -9.87 -12.48 22.00
CA ASP A 120 -9.65 -12.02 23.36
C ASP A 120 -9.39 -10.50 23.38
N PRO A 121 -10.33 -9.67 23.88
CA PRO A 121 -10.17 -8.22 23.90
C PRO A 121 -8.91 -7.76 24.65
N ALA A 122 -8.51 -8.49 25.70
CA ALA A 122 -7.32 -8.15 26.49
C ALA A 122 -6.00 -8.45 25.75
N LYS A 123 -6.06 -9.16 24.63
CA LYS A 123 -4.90 -9.48 23.77
C LYS A 123 -4.97 -8.79 22.41
N ARG A 124 -6.06 -8.10 22.07
CA ARG A 124 -6.25 -7.48 20.75
C ARG A 124 -5.20 -6.38 20.43
N LEU A 125 -4.72 -5.70 21.46
CA LEU A 125 -3.74 -4.62 21.38
C LEU A 125 -2.31 -5.06 21.77
N LYS A 126 -2.12 -6.32 22.15
CA LYS A 126 -0.81 -6.83 22.57
C LYS A 126 -0.04 -7.34 21.35
N MET A 127 1.17 -6.81 21.17
CA MET A 127 2.06 -7.16 20.07
C MET A 127 3.50 -7.21 20.56
N ARG A 128 4.28 -8.18 20.05
CA ARG A 128 5.73 -8.25 20.25
C ARG A 128 6.47 -7.54 19.13
N ALA A 129 7.65 -7.01 19.42
CA ALA A 129 8.55 -6.49 18.40
C ALA A 129 8.83 -7.57 17.33
N ALA A 130 8.78 -7.18 16.06
CA ALA A 130 9.29 -7.96 14.95
C ALA A 130 10.82 -7.76 14.82
N LYS A 131 11.42 -8.50 13.89
CA LYS A 131 12.85 -8.41 13.63
C LYS A 131 13.18 -7.00 13.13
N GLY A 132 14.15 -6.33 13.76
CA GLY A 132 14.57 -4.99 13.37
C GLY A 132 13.80 -3.84 14.04
N ASP A 133 12.62 -4.08 14.63
CA ASP A 133 11.84 -3.01 15.30
C ASP A 133 12.63 -2.32 16.40
N LEU A 134 13.35 -3.11 17.20
CA LEU A 134 14.14 -2.60 18.32
C LEU A 134 15.39 -1.83 17.87
N ALA A 135 15.85 -2.02 16.63
CA ALA A 135 17.03 -1.31 16.12
C ALA A 135 16.75 0.17 15.87
N VAL A 136 15.48 0.52 15.65
CA VAL A 136 15.03 1.88 15.37
C VAL A 136 14.71 2.63 16.67
N LEU A 137 14.34 1.92 17.72
CA LEU A 137 13.99 2.51 19.01
C LEU A 137 15.24 3.00 19.76
N GLY A 138 15.06 4.07 20.53
CA GLY A 138 16.11 4.57 21.43
C GLY A 138 16.47 3.53 22.48
N LYS A 139 17.72 3.54 22.96
CA LYS A 139 18.24 2.55 23.94
C LYS A 139 17.41 2.43 25.23
N LYS A 140 16.69 3.50 25.60
CA LYS A 140 15.85 3.56 26.81
C LYS A 140 14.39 3.20 26.53
N ASP A 141 14.00 3.13 25.26
CA ASP A 141 12.64 2.84 24.85
C ASP A 141 12.40 1.34 24.78
N THR A 142 11.16 0.94 25.07
CA THR A 142 10.70 -0.43 24.86
C THR A 142 9.67 -0.44 23.76
N PHE A 143 9.60 -1.54 23.00
CA PHE A 143 8.55 -1.69 22.00
C PHE A 143 7.15 -1.60 22.63
N SER A 144 6.95 -2.12 23.85
CA SER A 144 5.68 -2.00 24.56
C SER A 144 5.32 -0.56 24.91
N GLY A 145 6.30 0.26 25.32
CA GLY A 145 6.09 1.68 25.59
C GLY A 145 5.77 2.48 24.32
N TYR A 146 6.49 2.21 23.24
CA TYR A 146 6.20 2.74 21.92
C TYR A 146 4.79 2.35 21.45
N LEU A 147 4.44 1.06 21.51
CA LEU A 147 3.14 0.55 21.10
C LEU A 147 1.99 1.19 21.88
N ALA A 148 2.15 1.37 23.20
CA ALA A 148 1.15 2.04 24.02
C ALA A 148 0.95 3.50 23.57
N SER A 149 2.04 4.22 23.31
CA SER A 149 2.00 5.59 22.79
C SER A 149 1.37 5.64 21.39
N PHE A 150 1.69 4.66 20.54
CA PHE A 150 1.16 4.52 19.19
C PHE A 150 -0.36 4.39 19.18
N ILE A 151 -0.88 3.48 20.01
CA ILE A 151 -2.32 3.26 20.14
C ILE A 151 -3.01 4.49 20.71
N ALA A 152 -2.44 5.09 21.76
CA ALA A 152 -3.00 6.29 22.39
C ALA A 152 -3.09 7.50 21.45
N ARG A 153 -2.24 7.55 20.41
CA ARG A 153 -2.28 8.61 19.38
C ARG A 153 -3.42 8.43 18.36
N LEU A 154 -3.98 7.22 18.27
CA LEU A 154 -5.00 6.82 17.30
C LEU A 154 -6.28 6.30 18.00
N PRO A 155 -6.88 7.05 18.94
CA PRO A 155 -8.02 6.57 19.72
C PRO A 155 -9.25 6.28 18.83
N ASP A 156 -9.44 7.08 17.79
CA ASP A 156 -10.52 6.93 16.82
C ASP A 156 -10.37 5.64 15.99
N VAL A 157 -9.14 5.15 15.79
CA VAL A 157 -8.85 3.96 14.98
C VAL A 157 -8.69 2.69 15.83
N GLU A 158 -8.37 2.83 17.12
CA GLU A 158 -8.20 1.71 18.05
C GLU A 158 -9.34 0.67 18.00
N PRO A 159 -10.64 1.03 17.84
CA PRO A 159 -11.71 0.06 17.77
C PRO A 159 -11.51 -1.04 16.71
N TRP A 160 -10.84 -0.73 15.59
CA TRP A 160 -10.53 -1.69 14.53
C TRP A 160 -9.25 -2.50 14.76
N PHE A 161 -8.36 -2.08 15.66
CA PHE A 161 -7.16 -2.83 15.94
C PHE A 161 -7.46 -4.18 16.61
N GLY A 162 -6.82 -5.22 16.10
CA GLY A 162 -6.98 -6.59 16.59
C GLY A 162 -8.24 -7.30 16.16
N THR A 163 -9.03 -6.71 15.26
CA THR A 163 -10.30 -7.28 14.75
C THR A 163 -10.13 -8.03 13.42
N GLY A 164 -8.98 -7.87 12.75
CA GLY A 164 -8.77 -8.35 11.38
C GLY A 164 -9.34 -7.43 10.30
N GLU A 165 -9.74 -6.20 10.64
CA GLU A 165 -10.34 -5.24 9.69
C GLU A 165 -9.51 -4.98 8.44
N GLY A 166 -8.19 -5.19 8.50
CA GLY A 166 -7.28 -4.99 7.36
C GLY A 166 -7.72 -5.72 6.10
N ILE A 167 -8.29 -6.93 6.22
CA ILE A 167 -8.76 -7.67 5.04
C ILE A 167 -10.04 -7.10 4.43
N ARG A 168 -10.90 -6.47 5.24
CA ARG A 168 -12.09 -5.78 4.76
C ARG A 168 -11.73 -4.45 4.12
N LEU A 169 -10.72 -3.76 4.64
CA LEU A 169 -10.19 -2.56 3.98
C LEU A 169 -9.60 -2.86 2.60
N GLN A 170 -8.99 -4.03 2.40
CA GLN A 170 -8.55 -4.46 1.06
C GLN A 170 -9.70 -4.54 0.04
N ARG A 171 -10.93 -4.78 0.52
CA ARG A 171 -12.12 -4.80 -0.33
C ARG A 171 -12.46 -3.41 -0.82
N GLU A 172 -12.37 -2.39 0.02
CA GLU A 172 -12.58 -0.99 -0.33
C GLU A 172 -11.46 -0.45 -1.23
N ASP A 173 -10.20 -0.70 -0.86
CA ASP A 173 -9.01 -0.44 -1.68
C ASP A 173 -9.18 -1.00 -3.09
N SER A 174 -9.57 -2.28 -3.22
CA SER A 174 -9.74 -2.89 -4.54
C SER A 174 -10.85 -2.31 -5.39
N GLU A 175 -11.89 -1.71 -4.80
CA GLU A 175 -12.94 -1.05 -5.58
C GLU A 175 -12.51 0.32 -6.05
N LEU A 176 -11.80 1.04 -5.18
CA LEU A 176 -11.18 2.30 -5.57
C LEU A 176 -10.23 2.06 -6.74
N ALA A 177 -9.43 0.99 -6.68
CA ALA A 177 -8.54 0.62 -7.76
C ALA A 177 -9.28 0.22 -9.04
N LEU A 178 -10.42 -0.47 -8.93
CA LEU A 178 -11.26 -0.78 -10.08
C LEU A 178 -11.80 0.49 -10.75
N SER A 179 -12.29 1.46 -9.99
CA SER A 179 -12.78 2.72 -10.54
C SER A 179 -11.70 3.50 -11.29
N VAL A 180 -10.47 3.54 -10.77
CA VAL A 180 -9.33 4.16 -11.48
C VAL A 180 -9.02 3.42 -12.79
N MET A 181 -9.06 2.07 -12.77
CA MET A 181 -8.82 1.28 -13.99
C MET A 181 -9.89 1.50 -15.05
N GLU A 182 -11.17 1.53 -14.67
CA GLU A 182 -12.29 1.75 -15.59
C GLU A 182 -12.20 3.14 -16.24
N GLU A 183 -11.84 4.17 -15.47
CA GLU A 183 -11.67 5.51 -16.00
C GLU A 183 -10.51 5.59 -17.00
N MET A 184 -9.36 5.02 -16.65
CA MET A 184 -8.18 5.01 -17.52
C MET A 184 -8.41 4.15 -18.79
N GLU A 185 -9.15 3.05 -18.67
CA GLU A 185 -9.62 2.26 -19.81
C GLU A 185 -10.52 3.08 -20.74
N GLY A 186 -11.46 3.85 -20.18
CA GLY A 186 -12.32 4.77 -20.94
C GLY A 186 -11.54 5.85 -21.71
N LEU A 187 -10.40 6.28 -21.17
CA LEU A 187 -9.46 7.19 -21.85
C LEU A 187 -8.55 6.50 -22.87
N GLY A 188 -8.58 5.16 -22.96
CA GLY A 188 -7.67 4.38 -23.79
C GLY A 188 -6.21 4.44 -23.31
N VAL A 189 -5.99 4.74 -22.03
CA VAL A 189 -4.65 4.87 -21.43
C VAL A 189 -4.33 3.61 -20.62
N PRO A 190 -3.33 2.80 -21.04
CA PRO A 190 -2.96 1.60 -20.31
C PRO A 190 -2.26 1.95 -18.99
N ILE A 191 -2.68 1.29 -17.91
CA ILE A 191 -2.05 1.37 -16.59
C ILE A 191 -1.73 -0.03 -16.06
N LEU A 192 -0.73 -0.13 -15.19
CA LEU A 192 -0.36 -1.36 -14.50
C LEU A 192 -0.66 -1.21 -12.99
N PRO A 193 -1.78 -1.77 -12.49
CA PRO A 193 -2.18 -1.63 -11.08
C PRO A 193 -1.29 -2.48 -10.15
N ILE A 194 -0.99 -1.97 -8.96
CA ILE A 194 -0.28 -2.63 -7.88
C ILE A 194 -0.98 -2.27 -6.56
N HIS A 195 -2.06 -2.99 -6.25
CA HIS A 195 -2.95 -2.66 -5.13
C HIS A 195 -3.48 -1.22 -5.28
N ASP A 196 -3.09 -0.33 -4.37
CA ASP A 196 -3.45 1.08 -4.30
C ASP A 196 -2.50 2.03 -5.05
N SER A 197 -1.50 1.49 -5.75
CA SER A 197 -0.69 2.26 -6.71
C SER A 197 -0.87 1.82 -8.15
N PHE A 198 -0.53 2.70 -9.09
CA PHE A 198 -0.67 2.48 -10.52
C PHE A 198 0.56 2.98 -11.26
N ILE A 199 1.10 2.15 -12.17
CA ILE A 199 2.16 2.55 -13.09
C ILE A 199 1.53 3.00 -14.40
N VAL A 200 1.97 4.14 -14.92
CA VAL A 200 1.54 4.68 -16.21
C VAL A 200 2.74 5.29 -16.95
N ALA A 201 2.65 5.40 -18.28
CA ALA A 201 3.61 6.18 -19.04
C ALA A 201 3.63 7.64 -18.55
N HIS A 202 4.82 8.24 -18.42
CA HIS A 202 5.01 9.56 -17.80
C HIS A 202 4.14 10.66 -18.45
N LYS A 203 3.92 10.61 -19.76
CA LYS A 203 3.05 11.55 -20.50
C LYS A 203 1.57 11.52 -20.06
N HIS A 204 1.17 10.50 -19.31
CA HIS A 204 -0.18 10.31 -18.80
C HIS A 204 -0.26 10.42 -17.26
N GLU A 205 0.78 10.96 -16.59
CA GLU A 205 0.78 11.12 -15.14
C GLU A 205 -0.42 11.94 -14.65
N GLU A 206 -0.70 13.06 -15.32
CA GLU A 206 -1.79 13.95 -14.93
C GLU A 206 -3.15 13.28 -15.07
N GLN A 207 -3.38 12.54 -16.17
CA GLN A 207 -4.61 11.77 -16.37
C GLN A 207 -4.80 10.72 -15.27
N LEU A 208 -3.75 9.96 -14.94
CA LEU A 208 -3.82 8.99 -13.84
C LEU A 208 -4.10 9.69 -12.50
N ARG A 209 -3.45 10.82 -12.24
CA ARG A 209 -3.64 11.57 -11.00
C ARG A 209 -5.09 12.05 -10.87
N LEU A 210 -5.66 12.61 -11.95
CA LEU A 210 -7.06 13.05 -11.96
C LEU A 210 -8.01 11.88 -11.74
N ALA A 211 -7.81 10.75 -12.42
CA ALA A 211 -8.63 9.55 -12.22
C ALA A 211 -8.58 9.04 -10.77
N MET A 212 -7.40 9.08 -10.14
CA MET A 212 -7.26 8.72 -8.72
C MET A 212 -7.98 9.71 -7.80
N LEU A 213 -7.92 11.02 -8.08
CA LEU A 213 -8.64 12.03 -7.30
C LEU A 213 -10.15 11.85 -7.45
N ASP A 214 -10.63 11.68 -8.67
CA ASP A 214 -12.05 11.57 -9.00
C ASP A 214 -12.66 10.27 -8.45
N ALA A 215 -11.94 9.15 -8.54
CA ALA A 215 -12.37 7.88 -7.96
C ALA A 215 -12.53 7.98 -6.43
N PHE A 216 -11.60 8.66 -5.75
CA PHE A 216 -11.67 8.84 -4.30
C PHE A 216 -12.77 9.82 -3.91
N PHE A 217 -12.84 10.98 -4.58
CA PHE A 217 -13.84 12.01 -4.31
C PHE A 217 -15.26 11.51 -4.56
N THR A 218 -15.50 10.78 -5.65
CA THR A 218 -16.81 10.20 -5.96
C THR A 218 -17.29 9.26 -4.85
N ARG A 219 -16.36 8.54 -4.21
CA ARG A 219 -16.68 7.50 -3.24
C ARG A 219 -16.79 8.02 -1.80
N TYR A 220 -15.97 9.02 -1.45
CA TYR A 220 -15.82 9.49 -0.06
C TYR A 220 -16.11 10.98 0.13
N GLY A 221 -16.21 11.76 -0.95
CA GLY A 221 -16.45 13.21 -0.89
C GLY A 221 -15.26 14.02 -0.38
N ASP A 222 -14.06 13.44 -0.38
CA ASP A 222 -12.82 14.06 0.10
C ASP A 222 -11.69 13.91 -0.93
N VAL A 223 -10.58 14.62 -0.73
CA VAL A 223 -9.44 14.66 -1.65
C VAL A 223 -8.24 13.96 -1.02
N PRO A 224 -7.77 12.84 -1.60
CA PRO A 224 -6.65 12.09 -1.03
C PRO A 224 -5.31 12.76 -1.36
N LEU A 225 -4.28 12.42 -0.60
CA LEU A 225 -2.90 12.73 -0.97
C LEU A 225 -2.37 11.65 -1.92
N ILE A 226 -1.83 12.06 -3.07
CA ILE A 226 -1.24 11.17 -4.08
C ILE A 226 0.24 11.51 -4.27
N GLU A 227 1.12 10.50 -4.09
CA GLU A 227 2.57 10.67 -4.20
C GLU A 227 3.18 9.76 -5.27
N PRO A 228 4.19 10.24 -6.03
CA PRO A 228 4.96 9.37 -6.91
C PRO A 228 5.84 8.41 -6.08
N LYS A 229 5.90 7.15 -6.49
CA LYS A 229 6.78 6.10 -5.94
C LYS A 229 8.04 5.98 -6.79
N GLY A 230 9.20 6.09 -6.15
CA GLY A 230 10.51 5.93 -6.77
C GLY A 230 11.51 6.93 -6.21
N PRO A 231 12.82 6.79 -6.49
CA PRO A 231 13.77 7.84 -6.14
C PRO A 231 13.43 9.11 -6.92
N PRO A 232 13.37 10.28 -6.26
CA PRO A 232 13.41 11.55 -6.98
C PRO A 232 14.77 11.61 -7.68
N ASP A 233 14.77 11.87 -8.98
CA ASP A 233 15.96 11.98 -9.83
C ASP A 233 16.76 10.68 -10.06
N GLN A 234 16.48 9.99 -11.17
CA GLN A 234 17.57 9.40 -11.96
C GLN A 234 17.49 9.93 -13.40
N PRO A 235 18.59 10.48 -13.95
CA PRO A 235 18.63 10.88 -15.35
C PRO A 235 18.46 9.65 -16.24
N VAL A 236 17.55 9.78 -17.20
CA VAL A 236 17.36 8.85 -18.31
C VAL A 236 18.68 8.65 -19.05
N SER A 237 19.37 7.55 -18.77
CA SER A 237 20.50 7.09 -19.58
C SER A 237 20.71 5.59 -19.39
N GLY A 238 20.30 4.82 -20.40
CA GLY A 238 20.74 3.44 -20.60
C GLY A 238 19.79 2.36 -20.10
N ALA A 239 18.60 2.26 -20.70
CA ALA A 239 17.84 1.01 -20.62
C ALA A 239 18.58 -0.09 -21.44
N PRO A 240 18.74 -1.31 -20.91
CA PRO A 240 19.20 -2.44 -21.71
C PRO A 240 18.14 -2.77 -22.77
N ARG A 241 18.54 -2.70 -24.04
CA ARG A 241 17.69 -3.09 -25.18
C ARG A 241 17.53 -4.61 -25.14
N VAL A 242 16.30 -5.09 -25.00
CA VAL A 242 15.96 -6.49 -25.30
C VAL A 242 15.38 -6.50 -26.71
N HIS A 243 16.19 -6.97 -27.66
CA HIS A 243 15.76 -7.29 -29.02
C HIS A 243 15.66 -8.81 -29.16
N ASN A 244 14.46 -9.32 -29.42
CA ASN A 244 14.09 -10.00 -30.67
C ASN A 244 12.63 -10.46 -30.59
#